data_AF-A0A938PGD2-F1
#
_entry.id   AF-A0A938PGD2-F1
#
_cell.length_a   1.000
_cell.length_b   1.000
_cell.length_c   1.000
_cell.angle_alpha   90.00
_cell.angle_beta   90.00
_cell.angle_gamma   90.00
#
_symmetry.space_group_name_H-M   'P 1'
#
loop_
_entity.id
_entity.type
_entity.pdbx_description
1 polymer ?
#
loop_
_entity_poly.entity_id
_entity_poly.type
_entity_poly.pdbx_seq_one_letter_code
_entity_poly.pdbx_strand_id
1 'polypeptide(L)'
;MLKLKKLDNFLGGKGPLLFIVMDGIGLGKEYDLPATEIMEGQAGGNAVFKSKTPTLDKLFSSPLFTKLKAHGQAVGLPSEDDMGNSEVGHNALGAGRIFDQGAKLVNKSIESGKIFQSELWRDIIKRAEDGGTIHFIGLLSDGNVHSHIEQLFALIKRCAEEGVRKVRLHPLADGRDVPGRTVLNYIKPTEDLLNKINSEKGFDYRIASGGGRMKVTMDRYNADWNIVKRGWDAHVLGIGRKFKTAEDAVKTFYEEDPNIIDQYLDAFVVVDDNDEPIGKIVNGDSVIMFNFRGDRAIELSRAFEEKDFKEFDRVYYPDVLYAGMMEYDGDLHIPKNYLVFPSAIDRTISEYLCAEKVTSFAISETQKYGHVTYFWNGNRSGYIDESLEKYFEIPSDKIEFDKAPKMKAYEITEKTIELLRSNKFKWGRVNFANGDMVGHTGNFDAAVIAVEVVDECVGKLLKVIDELEGIAIVTADHGNADEMFIIKNGKKEIKTSHTLNPVPFVIYDTQYKGEYKMSEVKNPGLTNVAATILNLLGFEKVEDYDESLINF
;
A
#
# COMPACT_ATOMS: atom_id res chain seq x y z
N MET A 1 5.85 18.51 24.18
CA MET A 1 6.97 18.96 23.34
C MET A 1 7.82 17.73 23.03
N LEU A 2 8.17 17.52 21.77
CA LEU A 2 9.08 16.45 21.37
C LEU A 2 10.46 16.73 21.95
N LYS A 3 11.07 15.73 22.57
CA LYS A 3 12.39 15.83 23.20
C LYS A 3 13.04 14.45 23.23
N LEU A 4 14.33 14.39 22.92
CA LEU A 4 15.14 13.19 23.09
C LEU A 4 16.03 13.30 24.33
N LYS A 5 16.23 12.16 25.00
CA LYS A 5 17.26 12.03 26.04
C LYS A 5 18.55 11.57 25.38
N LYS A 6 19.69 12.00 25.90
CA LYS A 6 20.99 11.53 25.44
C LYS A 6 21.36 10.23 26.14
N LEU A 7 22.05 9.34 25.43
CA LEU A 7 22.63 8.15 26.04
C LEU A 7 23.81 8.54 26.94
N ASP A 8 23.93 7.89 28.10
CA ASP A 8 24.99 8.16 29.07
C ASP A 8 26.34 7.56 28.65
N ASN A 9 26.32 6.44 27.92
CA ASN A 9 27.48 5.62 27.59
C ASN A 9 27.91 5.69 26.11
N PHE A 10 27.14 6.36 25.25
CA PHE A 10 27.46 6.53 23.84
C PHE A 10 26.97 7.88 23.31
N LEU A 11 27.92 8.76 22.94
CA LEU A 11 27.60 10.13 22.51
C LEU A 11 27.23 10.24 21.01
N GLY A 12 27.11 9.11 20.32
CA GLY A 12 26.95 9.05 18.87
C GLY A 12 28.29 8.92 18.13
N GLY A 13 28.23 8.48 16.87
CA GLY A 13 29.40 8.45 15.98
C GLY A 13 30.04 9.83 15.81
N LYS A 14 31.37 9.87 15.63
CA LYS A 14 32.10 11.14 15.44
C LYS A 14 31.68 11.85 14.15
N GLY A 15 31.71 11.11 13.03
CA GLY A 15 31.30 11.58 11.71
C GLY A 15 29.78 11.60 11.50
N PRO A 16 29.33 11.72 10.24
CA PRO A 16 27.91 11.67 9.90
C PRO A 16 27.34 10.25 10.00
N LEU A 17 26.03 10.15 10.21
CA LEU A 17 25.29 8.89 10.05
C LEU A 17 24.57 8.89 8.69
N LEU A 18 24.84 7.89 7.84
CA LEU A 18 24.15 7.72 6.55
C LEU A 18 23.23 6.51 6.59
N PHE A 19 21.95 6.71 6.31
CA PHE A 19 20.96 5.66 6.17
C PHE A 19 20.70 5.36 4.69
N ILE A 20 20.95 4.13 4.26
CA ILE A 20 20.85 3.69 2.86
C ILE A 20 19.72 2.68 2.73
N VAL A 21 18.73 3.00 1.88
CA VAL A 21 17.65 2.10 1.45
C VAL A 21 17.95 1.58 0.05
N MET A 22 18.06 0.26 -0.06
CA MET A 22 18.20 -0.49 -1.30
C MET A 22 16.83 -1.00 -1.73
N ASP A 23 16.02 -0.14 -2.35
CA ASP A 23 14.61 -0.39 -2.62
C ASP A 23 14.42 -1.69 -3.43
N GLY A 24 13.56 -2.58 -2.93
CA GLY A 24 13.27 -3.88 -3.56
C GLY A 24 14.42 -4.90 -3.55
N ILE A 25 15.45 -4.76 -2.70
CA ILE A 25 16.55 -5.73 -2.52
C ILE A 25 16.35 -6.53 -1.23
N GLY A 26 15.56 -7.60 -1.31
CA GLY A 26 15.30 -8.54 -0.22
C GLY A 26 16.29 -9.71 -0.15
N LEU A 27 16.09 -10.58 0.84
CA LEU A 27 16.86 -11.81 1.07
C LEU A 27 16.02 -13.03 0.69
N GLY A 28 15.91 -13.26 -0.62
CA GLY A 28 15.23 -14.42 -1.19
C GLY A 28 16.03 -15.72 -1.08
N LYS A 29 15.46 -16.82 -1.58
CA LYS A 29 16.12 -18.12 -1.55
C LYS A 29 17.34 -18.14 -2.49
N GLU A 30 18.44 -18.71 -2.00
CA GLU A 30 19.70 -18.84 -2.72
C GLU A 30 19.71 -20.14 -3.55
N TYR A 31 19.06 -20.14 -4.71
CA TYR A 31 19.13 -21.26 -5.65
C TYR A 31 19.80 -20.83 -6.95
N ASP A 32 20.83 -21.58 -7.36
CA ASP A 32 21.42 -21.54 -8.72
C ASP A 32 20.90 -22.73 -9.54
N LEU A 33 19.60 -23.02 -9.43
CA LEU A 33 18.98 -24.14 -10.13
C LEU A 33 18.46 -23.68 -11.50
N PRO A 34 18.69 -24.45 -12.59
CA PRO A 34 18.02 -24.20 -13.85
C PRO A 34 16.50 -24.31 -13.64
N ALA A 35 15.71 -23.57 -14.42
CA ALA A 35 14.25 -23.52 -14.27
C ALA A 35 13.56 -24.90 -14.28
N THR A 36 14.23 -25.92 -14.83
CA THR A 36 13.82 -27.32 -14.85
C THR A 36 13.86 -28.04 -13.49
N GLU A 37 14.56 -27.48 -12.51
CA GLU A 37 14.77 -28.08 -11.17
C GLU A 37 14.00 -27.36 -10.06
N ILE A 38 13.33 -26.25 -10.38
CA ILE A 38 12.46 -25.52 -9.45
C ILE A 38 11.09 -26.23 -9.43
N MET A 39 10.63 -26.61 -8.23
CA MET A 39 9.36 -27.33 -8.09
C MET A 39 8.15 -26.42 -8.31
N GLU A 40 7.00 -27.03 -8.63
CA GLU A 40 5.72 -26.35 -8.77
C GLU A 40 5.40 -25.46 -7.55
N GLY A 41 5.08 -24.19 -7.81
CA GLY A 41 4.78 -23.20 -6.76
C GLY A 41 6.01 -22.61 -6.06
N GLN A 42 7.24 -22.96 -6.46
CA GLN A 42 8.45 -22.37 -5.88
C GLN A 42 8.88 -21.09 -6.61
N ALA A 43 9.26 -20.11 -5.77
CA ALA A 43 10.00 -18.92 -6.12
C ALA A 43 11.33 -19.25 -6.83
N GLY A 44 11.64 -18.51 -7.90
CA GLY A 44 12.83 -18.67 -8.72
C GLY A 44 13.38 -17.36 -9.25
N GLY A 45 14.63 -17.38 -9.73
CA GLY A 45 15.27 -16.20 -10.32
C GLY A 45 15.55 -15.10 -9.31
N ASN A 46 16.29 -15.43 -8.26
CA ASN A 46 16.80 -14.44 -7.32
C ASN A 46 17.93 -13.63 -7.99
N ALA A 47 17.60 -12.44 -8.52
CA ALA A 47 18.58 -11.59 -9.17
C ALA A 47 19.60 -11.04 -8.17
N VAL A 48 19.18 -10.81 -6.92
CA VAL A 48 20.08 -10.38 -5.84
C VAL A 48 21.20 -11.40 -5.62
N PHE A 49 20.85 -12.68 -5.47
CA PHE A 49 21.84 -13.76 -5.31
C PHE A 49 22.70 -13.99 -6.56
N LYS A 50 22.16 -13.76 -7.76
CA LYS A 50 22.92 -13.98 -9.01
C LYS A 50 23.91 -12.85 -9.32
N SER A 51 23.68 -11.67 -8.76
CA SER A 51 24.48 -10.47 -8.97
C SER A 51 25.85 -10.59 -8.32
N LYS A 52 26.87 -9.96 -8.91
CA LYS A 52 28.19 -9.85 -8.28
C LYS A 52 28.20 -8.67 -7.31
N THR A 53 27.97 -8.96 -6.04
CA THR A 53 27.79 -7.95 -4.99
C THR A 53 28.85 -8.01 -3.89
N PRO A 54 30.16 -7.84 -4.21
CA PRO A 54 31.23 -8.00 -3.23
C PRO A 54 31.12 -7.05 -2.02
N THR A 55 30.50 -5.88 -2.19
CA THR A 55 30.28 -4.94 -1.09
C THR A 55 29.18 -5.46 -0.16
N LEU A 56 28.03 -5.82 -0.71
CA LEU A 56 26.89 -6.33 0.06
C LEU A 56 27.22 -7.67 0.71
N ASP A 57 27.93 -8.57 0.03
CA ASP A 57 28.38 -9.86 0.57
C ASP A 57 29.23 -9.66 1.84
N LYS A 58 30.13 -8.66 1.81
CA LYS A 58 30.96 -8.29 2.97
C LYS A 58 30.11 -7.69 4.10
N LEU A 59 29.12 -6.87 3.76
CA LEU A 59 28.22 -6.26 4.75
C LEU A 59 27.35 -7.33 5.44
N PHE A 60 26.76 -8.25 4.67
CA PHE A 60 25.84 -9.27 5.16
C PHE A 60 26.53 -10.39 5.96
N SER A 61 27.86 -10.50 5.85
CA SER A 61 28.68 -11.40 6.67
C SER A 61 29.27 -10.73 7.92
N SER A 62 28.96 -9.45 8.16
CA SER A 62 29.47 -8.68 9.31
C SER A 62 28.79 -9.07 10.63
N PRO A 63 29.43 -8.83 11.79
CA PRO A 63 28.82 -9.14 13.10
C PRO A 63 27.65 -8.20 13.47
N LEU A 64 27.50 -7.08 12.76
CA LEU A 64 26.42 -6.11 12.98
C LEU A 64 25.35 -6.23 11.89
N PHE A 65 25.02 -7.47 11.53
CA PHE A 65 23.99 -7.84 10.56
C PHE A 65 22.80 -8.54 11.23
N THR A 66 21.59 -8.25 10.75
CA THR A 66 20.40 -9.07 11.00
C THR A 66 19.43 -8.99 9.82
N LYS A 67 18.34 -9.76 9.89
CA LYS A 67 17.25 -9.75 8.92
C LYS A 67 16.03 -9.08 9.52
N LEU A 68 15.34 -8.24 8.77
CA LEU A 68 14.11 -7.57 9.21
C LEU A 68 12.90 -8.13 8.44
N LYS A 69 11.78 -8.29 9.16
CA LYS A 69 10.47 -8.43 8.52
C LYS A 69 10.06 -7.11 7.86
N ALA A 70 9.60 -7.21 6.62
CA ALA A 70 9.23 -6.07 5.77
C ALA A 70 7.89 -6.28 5.04
N HIS A 71 7.05 -7.19 5.53
CA HIS A 71 5.74 -7.49 4.95
C HIS A 71 4.72 -7.80 6.05
N GLY A 72 3.47 -7.96 5.66
CA GLY A 72 2.38 -8.35 6.54
C GLY A 72 2.21 -7.45 7.77
N GLN A 73 1.88 -8.06 8.91
CA GLN A 73 1.56 -7.28 10.11
C GLN A 73 2.77 -6.53 10.66
N ALA A 74 4.00 -6.96 10.33
CA ALA A 74 5.23 -6.29 10.73
C ALA A 74 5.38 -4.87 10.17
N VAL A 75 4.64 -4.54 9.10
CA VAL A 75 4.57 -3.20 8.49
C VAL A 75 3.14 -2.63 8.51
N GLY A 76 2.25 -3.22 9.31
CA GLY A 76 0.87 -2.78 9.48
C GLY A 76 -0.13 -3.26 8.43
N LEU A 77 0.26 -4.18 7.55
CA LEU A 77 -0.66 -4.78 6.57
C LEU A 77 -1.59 -5.81 7.24
N PRO A 78 -2.79 -6.09 6.66
CA PRO A 78 -3.80 -6.92 7.30
C PRO A 78 -3.37 -8.37 7.59
N SER A 79 -2.69 -9.04 6.65
CA SER A 79 -2.31 -10.45 6.73
C SER A 79 -0.80 -10.66 6.57
N GLU A 80 -0.25 -11.73 7.15
CA GLU A 80 1.14 -12.16 6.90
C GLU A 80 1.40 -12.54 5.42
N ASP A 81 0.34 -12.76 4.64
CA ASP A 81 0.46 -13.05 3.20
C ASP A 81 0.51 -11.77 2.33
N ASP A 82 0.27 -10.59 2.91
CA ASP A 82 0.34 -9.33 2.18
C ASP A 82 1.79 -8.88 2.04
N MET A 83 2.26 -8.77 0.79
CA MET A 83 3.60 -8.27 0.48
C MET A 83 3.77 -6.82 0.93
N GLY A 84 4.98 -6.51 1.43
CA GLY A 84 5.37 -5.13 1.70
C GLY A 84 5.37 -4.29 0.44
N ASN A 85 5.42 -2.98 0.60
CA ASN A 85 5.60 -2.01 -0.47
C ASN A 85 6.31 -0.78 0.09
N SER A 86 6.74 0.11 -0.80
CA SER A 86 7.57 1.24 -0.40
C SER A 86 6.88 2.24 0.50
N GLU A 87 5.56 2.44 0.37
CA GLU A 87 4.80 3.31 1.28
C GLU A 87 4.85 2.77 2.72
N VAL A 88 4.39 1.52 2.94
CA VAL A 88 4.33 0.96 4.29
C VAL A 88 5.74 0.73 4.86
N GLY A 89 6.71 0.42 4.00
CA GLY A 89 8.10 0.26 4.36
C GLY A 89 8.74 1.55 4.87
N HIS A 90 8.63 2.65 4.10
CA HIS A 90 9.19 3.94 4.49
C HIS A 90 8.43 4.58 5.67
N ASN A 91 7.12 4.36 5.77
CA ASN A 91 6.35 4.71 6.96
C ASN A 91 6.86 3.99 8.21
N ALA A 92 7.07 2.67 8.15
CA ALA A 92 7.59 1.90 9.28
C ALA A 92 9.00 2.35 9.69
N LEU A 93 9.90 2.53 8.71
CA LEU A 93 11.27 2.99 8.93
C LEU A 93 11.32 4.39 9.57
N GLY A 94 10.50 5.33 9.09
CA GLY A 94 10.49 6.71 9.54
C GLY A 94 9.70 6.94 10.85
N ALA A 95 8.71 6.11 11.14
CA ALA A 95 7.85 6.31 12.30
C ALA A 95 8.25 5.48 13.53
N GLY A 96 9.04 4.42 13.36
CA GLY A 96 9.53 3.59 14.46
C GLY A 96 8.47 2.71 15.14
N ARG A 97 7.26 2.67 14.57
CA ARG A 97 6.11 1.92 15.08
C ARG A 97 5.12 1.63 13.95
N ILE A 98 4.28 0.62 14.17
CA ILE A 98 3.23 0.23 13.21
C ILE A 98 2.04 1.18 13.33
N PHE A 99 1.51 1.61 12.19
CA PHE A 99 0.22 2.30 12.10
C PHE A 99 -0.81 1.40 11.43
N ASP A 100 -2.05 1.53 11.90
CA ASP A 100 -3.17 0.73 11.40
C ASP A 100 -3.46 1.08 9.93
N GLN A 101 -3.55 0.05 9.08
CA GLN A 101 -3.93 0.15 7.67
C GLN A 101 -5.25 -0.58 7.39
N GLY A 102 -5.82 -0.31 6.21
CA GLY A 102 -6.98 -1.04 5.67
C GLY A 102 -8.16 -1.09 6.63
N ALA A 103 -8.69 -2.29 6.88
CA ALA A 103 -9.88 -2.52 7.70
C ALA A 103 -9.82 -1.87 9.08
N LYS A 104 -8.67 -1.95 9.77
CA LYS A 104 -8.54 -1.45 11.15
C LYS A 104 -8.61 0.07 11.21
N LEU A 105 -8.03 0.75 10.21
CA LEU A 105 -8.11 2.19 10.07
C LEU A 105 -9.54 2.65 9.78
N VAL A 106 -10.24 1.96 8.89
CA VAL A 106 -11.65 2.22 8.58
C VAL A 106 -12.51 2.06 9.82
N ASN A 107 -12.35 0.95 10.56
CA ASN A 107 -13.09 0.70 11.80
C ASN A 107 -12.89 1.83 12.82
N LYS A 108 -11.63 2.24 13.06
CA LYS A 108 -11.31 3.34 13.97
C LYS A 108 -11.92 4.68 13.50
N SER A 109 -11.94 4.94 12.20
CA SER A 109 -12.54 6.15 11.64
C SER A 109 -14.06 6.19 11.80
N ILE A 110 -14.72 5.03 11.64
CA ILE A 110 -16.16 4.85 11.88
C ILE A 110 -16.49 4.98 13.39
N GLU A 111 -15.77 4.25 14.24
CA GLU A 111 -15.97 4.24 15.70
C GLU A 111 -15.79 5.63 16.33
N SER A 112 -14.78 6.38 15.89
CA SER A 112 -14.55 7.76 16.33
C SER A 112 -15.50 8.78 15.68
N GLY A 113 -16.23 8.38 14.64
CA GLY A 113 -17.07 9.26 13.83
C GLY A 113 -16.28 10.25 12.96
N LYS A 114 -14.94 10.14 12.87
CA LYS A 114 -14.08 11.06 12.11
C LYS A 114 -14.44 11.06 10.62
N ILE A 115 -14.76 9.90 10.06
CA ILE A 115 -15.20 9.74 8.66
C ILE A 115 -16.39 10.67 8.34
N PHE A 116 -17.37 10.75 9.25
CA PHE A 116 -18.61 11.51 9.08
C PHE A 116 -18.46 13.01 9.34
N GLN A 117 -17.29 13.45 9.81
CA GLN A 117 -16.99 14.86 10.06
C GLN A 117 -16.24 15.50 8.89
N SER A 118 -15.78 14.71 7.92
CA SER A 118 -15.04 15.17 6.76
C SER A 118 -15.87 16.09 5.87
N GLU A 119 -15.19 17.00 5.15
CA GLU A 119 -15.83 17.86 4.15
C GLU A 119 -16.47 17.02 3.03
N LEU A 120 -15.77 16.00 2.57
CA LEU A 120 -16.26 15.06 1.56
C LEU A 120 -17.57 14.38 1.96
N TRP A 121 -17.67 13.90 3.21
CA TRP A 121 -18.92 13.30 3.70
C TRP A 121 -20.07 14.32 3.67
N ARG A 122 -19.83 15.56 4.09
CA ARG A 122 -20.85 16.63 4.03
C ARG A 122 -21.28 16.92 2.60
N ASP A 123 -20.36 16.92 1.64
CA ASP A 123 -20.68 17.12 0.22
C ASP A 123 -21.53 15.98 -0.36
N ILE A 124 -21.27 14.74 0.05
CA ILE A 124 -22.08 13.57 -0.30
C ILE A 124 -23.52 13.75 0.22
N ILE A 125 -23.67 14.12 1.49
CA ILE A 125 -24.98 14.33 2.11
C ILE A 125 -25.72 15.48 1.44
N LYS A 126 -25.04 16.58 1.16
CA LYS A 126 -25.62 17.73 0.45
C LYS A 126 -26.16 17.36 -0.93
N ARG A 127 -25.43 16.57 -1.72
CA ARG A 127 -25.94 16.08 -3.01
C ARG A 127 -27.21 15.24 -2.84
N ALA A 128 -27.31 14.46 -1.77
CA ALA A 128 -28.51 13.70 -1.47
C ALA A 128 -29.69 14.58 -1.03
N GLU A 129 -29.43 15.67 -0.28
CA GLU A 129 -30.43 16.68 0.07
C GLU A 129 -30.98 17.40 -1.17
N ASP A 130 -30.13 17.62 -2.18
CA ASP A 130 -30.49 18.20 -3.49
C ASP A 130 -31.26 17.22 -4.40
N GLY A 131 -31.60 16.03 -3.90
CA GLY A 131 -32.40 15.01 -4.58
C GLY A 131 -31.60 13.88 -5.24
N GLY A 132 -30.28 13.89 -5.10
CA GLY A 132 -29.41 12.81 -5.54
C GLY A 132 -29.56 11.53 -4.71
N THR A 133 -29.13 10.42 -5.28
CA THR A 133 -29.08 9.11 -4.63
C THR A 133 -27.66 8.85 -4.11
N ILE A 134 -27.52 8.25 -2.93
CA ILE A 134 -26.23 7.70 -2.49
C ILE A 134 -26.16 6.22 -2.88
N HIS A 135 -25.15 5.87 -3.66
CA HIS A 135 -24.87 4.53 -4.13
C HIS A 135 -23.68 3.93 -3.38
N PHE A 136 -23.81 2.71 -2.89
CA PHE A 136 -22.71 1.94 -2.31
C PHE A 136 -22.40 0.74 -3.20
N ILE A 137 -21.16 0.67 -3.69
CA ILE A 137 -20.65 -0.43 -4.53
C ILE A 137 -19.49 -1.09 -3.80
N GLY A 138 -19.44 -2.43 -3.79
CA GLY A 138 -18.34 -3.14 -3.14
C GLY A 138 -18.67 -4.58 -2.76
N LEU A 139 -17.67 -5.28 -2.23
CA LEU A 139 -17.76 -6.69 -1.85
C LEU A 139 -18.64 -6.86 -0.61
N LEU A 140 -19.65 -7.73 -0.65
CA LEU A 140 -20.60 -7.95 0.44
C LEU A 140 -20.30 -9.28 1.17
N SER A 141 -19.43 -9.21 2.18
CA SER A 141 -19.14 -10.31 3.11
C SER A 141 -18.50 -9.80 4.40
N ASP A 142 -18.24 -10.71 5.34
CA ASP A 142 -17.39 -10.51 6.52
C ASP A 142 -15.95 -11.02 6.31
N GLY A 143 -15.52 -11.20 5.05
CA GLY A 143 -14.18 -11.70 4.72
C GLY A 143 -13.03 -10.77 5.13
N ASN A 144 -13.30 -9.47 5.28
CA ASN A 144 -12.35 -8.46 5.79
C ASN A 144 -11.04 -8.30 5.00
N VAL A 145 -11.00 -8.74 3.74
CA VAL A 145 -9.84 -8.55 2.84
C VAL A 145 -9.98 -7.30 1.99
N HIS A 146 -11.15 -7.10 1.37
CA HIS A 146 -11.42 -5.92 0.55
C HIS A 146 -12.40 -4.93 1.18
N SER A 147 -13.32 -5.43 2.00
CA SER A 147 -14.39 -4.69 2.65
C SER A 147 -14.86 -5.48 3.89
N HIS A 148 -15.78 -4.89 4.66
CA HIS A 148 -16.50 -5.61 5.69
C HIS A 148 -17.97 -5.14 5.75
N ILE A 149 -18.92 -6.08 5.83
CA ILE A 149 -20.36 -5.77 5.84
C ILE A 149 -20.78 -4.82 6.97
N GLU A 150 -20.20 -4.95 8.17
CA GLU A 150 -20.49 -4.02 9.27
C GLU A 150 -20.04 -2.58 9.01
N GLN A 151 -18.97 -2.36 8.22
CA GLN A 151 -18.55 -1.01 7.82
C GLN A 151 -19.61 -0.39 6.90
N LEU A 152 -20.10 -1.17 5.93
CA LEU A 152 -21.21 -0.77 5.07
C LEU A 152 -22.47 -0.46 5.89
N PHE A 153 -22.83 -1.29 6.86
CA PHE A 153 -23.98 -1.06 7.72
C PHE A 153 -23.85 0.22 8.54
N ALA A 154 -22.66 0.55 9.03
CA ALA A 154 -22.41 1.81 9.73
C ALA A 154 -22.64 3.03 8.81
N LEU A 155 -22.15 2.97 7.57
CA LEU A 155 -22.38 4.01 6.56
C LEU A 155 -23.88 4.20 6.26
N ILE A 156 -24.61 3.11 6.02
CA ILE A 156 -26.06 3.15 5.73
C ILE A 156 -26.85 3.73 6.90
N LYS A 157 -26.56 3.26 8.13
CA LYS A 157 -27.20 3.78 9.34
C LYS A 157 -26.94 5.27 9.49
N ARG A 158 -25.71 5.73 9.23
CA ARG A 158 -25.38 7.15 9.26
C ARG A 158 -26.17 7.96 8.24
N CYS A 159 -26.29 7.49 7.00
CA CYS A 159 -27.15 8.15 6.00
C CYS A 159 -28.60 8.30 6.51
N ALA A 160 -29.13 7.26 7.17
CA ALA A 160 -30.48 7.32 7.73
C ALA A 160 -30.61 8.29 8.93
N GLU A 161 -29.57 8.38 9.78
CA GLU A 161 -29.49 9.36 10.87
C GLU A 161 -29.47 10.79 10.35
N GLU A 162 -28.78 11.03 9.23
CA GLU A 162 -28.65 12.34 8.58
C GLU A 162 -29.80 12.66 7.61
N GLY A 163 -30.79 11.79 7.51
CA GLY A 163 -32.05 12.07 6.80
C GLY A 163 -32.00 11.86 5.28
N VAL A 164 -30.99 11.14 4.77
CA VAL A 164 -30.89 10.77 3.35
C VAL A 164 -32.12 9.96 2.96
N ARG A 165 -32.85 10.40 1.94
CA ARG A 165 -34.13 9.80 1.56
C ARG A 165 -34.00 8.57 0.67
N LYS A 166 -32.90 8.46 -0.09
CA LYS A 166 -32.73 7.43 -1.12
C LYS A 166 -31.30 6.88 -1.14
N VAL A 167 -31.18 5.56 -0.97
CA VAL A 167 -29.91 4.82 -1.03
C VAL A 167 -30.06 3.61 -1.94
N ARG A 168 -29.00 3.30 -2.69
CA ARG A 168 -28.91 2.11 -3.55
C ARG A 168 -27.64 1.33 -3.30
N LEU A 169 -27.77 0.01 -3.23
CA LEU A 169 -26.67 -0.91 -3.00
C LEU A 169 -26.40 -1.73 -4.25
N HIS A 170 -25.11 -1.89 -4.56
CA HIS A 170 -24.61 -2.71 -5.65
C HIS A 170 -23.62 -3.75 -5.08
N PRO A 171 -24.11 -4.72 -4.29
CA PRO A 171 -23.26 -5.71 -3.65
C PRO A 171 -22.62 -6.64 -4.67
N LEU A 172 -21.34 -6.92 -4.46
CA LEU A 172 -20.57 -7.91 -5.19
C LEU A 172 -20.40 -9.15 -4.30
N ALA A 173 -20.80 -10.31 -4.80
CA ALA A 173 -20.77 -11.56 -4.06
C ALA A 173 -19.35 -12.08 -3.94
N ASP A 174 -19.02 -12.60 -2.75
CA ASP A 174 -17.65 -12.98 -2.39
C ASP A 174 -17.29 -14.41 -2.78
N GLY A 175 -17.61 -15.40 -1.94
CA GLY A 175 -17.31 -16.83 -2.16
C GLY A 175 -15.83 -17.17 -2.39
N ARG A 176 -14.93 -16.24 -2.08
CA ARG A 176 -13.48 -16.38 -2.23
C ARG A 176 -12.76 -16.13 -0.90
N ASP A 177 -13.11 -15.04 -0.21
CA ASP A 177 -12.57 -14.75 1.13
C ASP A 177 -13.44 -15.40 2.22
N VAL A 178 -14.61 -15.92 1.83
CA VAL A 178 -15.58 -16.69 2.64
C VAL A 178 -16.05 -17.92 1.87
N PRO A 179 -16.74 -18.91 2.49
CA PRO A 179 -17.15 -20.13 1.79
C PRO A 179 -18.02 -19.87 0.55
N GLY A 180 -17.86 -20.71 -0.47
CA GLY A 180 -18.27 -20.43 -1.85
C GLY A 180 -19.77 -20.24 -2.14
N ARG A 181 -20.70 -20.57 -1.24
CA ARG A 181 -22.15 -20.34 -1.40
C ARG A 181 -22.76 -19.80 -0.11
N THR A 182 -22.38 -18.58 0.23
CA THR A 182 -22.76 -17.89 1.48
C THR A 182 -23.41 -16.53 1.24
N VAL A 183 -23.47 -16.02 0.01
CA VAL A 183 -23.99 -14.67 -0.29
C VAL A 183 -25.39 -14.39 0.27
N LEU A 184 -26.27 -15.39 0.33
CA LEU A 184 -27.61 -15.26 0.93
C LEU A 184 -27.56 -14.95 2.44
N ASN A 185 -26.52 -15.39 3.14
CA ASN A 185 -26.30 -15.07 4.55
C ASN A 185 -25.95 -13.59 4.76
N TYR A 186 -25.53 -12.87 3.71
CA TYR A 186 -25.19 -11.44 3.77
C TYR A 186 -26.28 -10.56 3.12
N ILE A 187 -26.90 -11.02 2.03
CA ILE A 187 -28.04 -10.31 1.39
C ILE A 187 -29.19 -10.16 2.38
N LYS A 188 -29.56 -11.25 3.08
CA LYS A 188 -30.72 -11.22 3.96
C LYS A 188 -30.59 -10.21 5.11
N PRO A 189 -29.51 -10.20 5.92
CA PRO A 189 -29.31 -9.16 6.93
C PRO A 189 -29.23 -7.74 6.34
N THR A 190 -28.71 -7.60 5.12
CA THR A 190 -28.69 -6.32 4.42
C THR A 190 -30.12 -5.84 4.13
N GLU A 191 -30.95 -6.66 3.49
CA GLU A 191 -32.34 -6.33 3.20
C GLU A 191 -33.17 -6.10 4.47
N ASP A 192 -32.93 -6.87 5.53
CA ASP A 192 -33.56 -6.67 6.85
C ASP A 192 -33.24 -5.27 7.41
N LEU A 193 -31.97 -4.84 7.34
CA LEU A 193 -31.55 -3.50 7.75
C LEU A 193 -32.25 -2.41 6.91
N LEU A 194 -32.27 -2.56 5.58
CA LEU A 194 -32.91 -1.58 4.69
C LEU A 194 -34.42 -1.48 4.95
N ASN A 195 -35.10 -2.63 5.06
CA ASN A 195 -36.54 -2.69 5.31
C ASN A 195 -36.90 -2.06 6.66
N LYS A 196 -36.08 -2.30 7.69
CA LYS A 196 -36.24 -1.64 8.99
C LYS A 196 -36.15 -0.12 8.85
N ILE A 197 -35.10 0.40 8.21
CA ILE A 197 -34.95 1.85 7.98
C ILE A 197 -36.13 2.43 7.19
N ASN A 198 -36.53 1.76 6.10
CA ASN A 198 -37.63 2.20 5.25
C ASN A 198 -38.95 2.27 6.04
N SER A 199 -39.26 1.27 6.87
CA SER A 199 -40.48 1.24 7.67
C SER A 199 -40.50 2.25 8.82
N GLU A 200 -39.35 2.49 9.47
CA GLU A 200 -39.24 3.45 10.58
C GLU A 200 -39.20 4.92 10.12
N LYS A 201 -38.62 5.19 8.95
CA LYS A 201 -38.33 6.56 8.47
C LYS A 201 -39.11 6.97 7.22
N GLY A 202 -39.73 6.04 6.51
CA GLY A 202 -40.36 6.29 5.21
C GLY A 202 -39.33 6.64 4.12
N PHE A 203 -38.14 6.04 4.18
CA PHE A 203 -37.09 6.20 3.18
C PHE A 203 -37.19 5.11 2.10
N ASP A 204 -36.39 5.27 1.04
CA ASP A 204 -36.31 4.31 -0.07
C ASP A 204 -34.89 3.77 -0.23
N TYR A 205 -34.54 2.77 0.59
CA TYR A 205 -33.24 2.10 0.57
C TYR A 205 -33.41 0.70 -0.02
N ARG A 206 -32.63 0.37 -1.06
CA ARG A 206 -32.79 -0.88 -1.83
C ARG A 206 -31.46 -1.43 -2.35
N ILE A 207 -31.38 -2.75 -2.55
CA ILE A 207 -30.37 -3.34 -3.44
C ILE A 207 -30.82 -3.15 -4.90
N ALA A 208 -29.96 -2.57 -5.75
CA ALA A 208 -30.29 -2.18 -7.12
C ALA A 208 -29.77 -3.14 -8.19
N SER A 209 -28.63 -3.79 -7.93
CA SER A 209 -27.95 -4.68 -8.87
C SER A 209 -26.85 -5.44 -8.14
N GLY A 210 -26.17 -6.36 -8.80
CA GLY A 210 -24.98 -7.00 -8.23
C GLY A 210 -24.43 -8.08 -9.14
N GLY A 211 -23.57 -8.93 -8.58
CA GLY A 211 -23.01 -10.09 -9.25
C GLY A 211 -21.78 -10.62 -8.54
N GLY A 212 -21.19 -11.70 -9.05
CA GLY A 212 -19.99 -12.31 -8.47
C GLY A 212 -18.74 -11.48 -8.73
N ARG A 213 -17.87 -11.34 -7.72
CA ARG A 213 -16.64 -10.52 -7.81
C ARG A 213 -15.70 -10.86 -8.97
N MET A 214 -15.70 -12.10 -9.46
CA MET A 214 -14.87 -12.54 -10.60
C MET A 214 -15.55 -12.35 -11.96
N LYS A 215 -16.82 -11.96 -11.97
CA LYS A 215 -17.61 -11.70 -13.19
C LYS A 215 -17.96 -10.24 -13.34
N VAL A 216 -18.11 -9.51 -12.25
CA VAL A 216 -18.68 -8.16 -12.21
C VAL A 216 -17.80 -7.24 -11.38
N THR A 217 -17.39 -6.12 -11.96
CA THR A 217 -16.70 -4.97 -11.33
C THR A 217 -15.26 -5.21 -10.86
N MET A 218 -15.00 -6.22 -10.04
CA MET A 218 -13.77 -6.37 -9.27
C MET A 218 -12.63 -7.08 -10.02
N ASP A 219 -12.32 -6.64 -11.24
CA ASP A 219 -11.07 -7.03 -11.91
C ASP A 219 -9.85 -6.29 -11.33
N ARG A 220 -8.65 -6.75 -11.67
CA ARG A 220 -7.40 -6.11 -11.28
C ARG A 220 -6.32 -6.27 -12.33
N TYR A 221 -5.39 -5.32 -12.34
CA TYR A 221 -4.18 -5.32 -13.16
C TYR A 221 -4.46 -5.31 -14.67
N ASN A 222 -5.59 -4.72 -15.08
CA ASN A 222 -6.05 -4.64 -16.47
C ASN A 222 -6.21 -6.03 -17.13
N ALA A 223 -6.58 -7.04 -16.35
CA ALA A 223 -6.58 -8.43 -16.83
C ALA A 223 -7.76 -8.72 -17.77
N ASP A 224 -8.95 -8.22 -17.45
CA ASP A 224 -10.17 -8.31 -18.27
C ASP A 224 -11.16 -7.17 -17.95
N TRP A 225 -11.04 -6.08 -18.71
CA TRP A 225 -11.97 -4.94 -18.66
C TRP A 225 -13.44 -5.29 -18.93
N ASN A 226 -13.75 -6.47 -19.48
CA ASN A 226 -15.14 -6.90 -19.64
C ASN A 226 -15.80 -7.20 -18.28
N ILE A 227 -15.03 -7.55 -17.24
CA ILE A 227 -15.53 -7.69 -15.87
C ILE A 227 -16.01 -6.32 -15.37
N VAL A 228 -15.21 -5.28 -15.53
CA VAL A 228 -15.53 -3.90 -15.15
C VAL A 228 -16.71 -3.39 -15.96
N LYS A 229 -16.72 -3.63 -17.28
CA LYS A 229 -17.82 -3.26 -18.16
C LYS A 229 -19.15 -3.89 -17.74
N ARG A 230 -19.20 -5.18 -17.39
CA ARG A 230 -20.44 -5.82 -16.90
C ARG A 230 -20.95 -5.17 -15.62
N GLY A 231 -20.03 -4.75 -14.75
CA GLY A 231 -20.36 -3.93 -13.58
C GLY A 231 -20.95 -2.57 -13.97
N TRP A 232 -20.29 -1.85 -14.87
CA TRP A 232 -20.76 -0.57 -15.39
C TRP A 232 -22.16 -0.68 -16.02
N ASP A 233 -22.36 -1.67 -16.88
CA ASP A 233 -23.63 -1.96 -17.54
C ASP A 233 -24.74 -2.18 -16.49
N ALA A 234 -24.49 -3.00 -15.46
CA ALA A 234 -25.49 -3.29 -14.43
C ALA A 234 -25.75 -2.10 -13.49
N HIS A 235 -24.69 -1.46 -13.00
CA HIS A 235 -24.77 -0.43 -11.95
C HIS A 235 -25.18 0.94 -12.50
N VAL A 236 -24.56 1.36 -13.60
CA VAL A 236 -24.77 2.69 -14.20
C VAL A 236 -25.93 2.65 -15.18
N LEU A 237 -25.90 1.71 -16.13
CA LEU A 237 -26.88 1.69 -17.22
C LEU A 237 -28.18 0.93 -16.86
N GLY A 238 -28.16 0.11 -15.80
CA GLY A 238 -29.28 -0.77 -15.45
C GLY A 238 -29.48 -1.90 -16.47
N ILE A 239 -28.42 -2.30 -17.17
CA ILE A 239 -28.40 -3.35 -18.18
C ILE A 239 -27.89 -4.64 -17.54
N GLY A 240 -28.77 -5.63 -17.45
CA GLY A 240 -28.45 -6.95 -16.90
C GLY A 240 -29.70 -7.79 -16.80
N ARG A 241 -29.57 -9.03 -16.30
CA ARG A 241 -30.74 -9.89 -16.08
C ARG A 241 -31.63 -9.30 -14.98
N LYS A 242 -32.90 -9.12 -15.27
CA LYS A 242 -33.87 -8.44 -14.39
C LYS A 242 -34.46 -9.40 -13.35
N PHE A 243 -34.55 -8.95 -12.11
CA PHE A 243 -35.18 -9.66 -10.99
C PHE A 243 -35.95 -8.69 -10.09
N LYS A 244 -36.88 -9.19 -9.27
CA LYS A 244 -37.63 -8.36 -8.30
C LYS A 244 -36.87 -8.14 -6.99
N THR A 245 -35.98 -9.06 -6.62
CA THR A 245 -35.10 -8.94 -5.45
C THR A 245 -33.71 -9.51 -5.75
N ALA A 246 -32.72 -9.16 -4.92
CA ALA A 246 -31.39 -9.76 -5.01
C ALA A 246 -31.41 -11.24 -4.57
N GLU A 247 -32.25 -11.58 -3.59
CA GLU A 247 -32.45 -12.97 -3.15
C GLU A 247 -32.96 -13.85 -4.31
N ASP A 248 -33.95 -13.38 -5.07
CA ASP A 248 -34.48 -14.11 -6.23
C ASP A 248 -33.41 -14.32 -7.31
N ALA A 249 -32.56 -13.31 -7.54
CA ALA A 249 -31.46 -13.42 -8.50
C ALA A 249 -30.49 -14.54 -8.11
N VAL A 250 -30.03 -14.54 -6.87
CA VAL A 250 -29.08 -15.55 -6.37
C VAL A 250 -29.69 -16.94 -6.39
N LYS A 251 -30.93 -17.10 -5.90
CA LYS A 251 -31.63 -18.40 -5.92
C LYS A 251 -31.79 -18.93 -7.34
N THR A 252 -32.16 -18.06 -8.28
CA THR A 252 -32.29 -18.44 -9.70
C THR A 252 -30.96 -18.95 -10.26
N PHE A 253 -29.86 -18.22 -10.06
CA PHE A 253 -28.54 -18.65 -10.53
C PHE A 253 -28.11 -19.98 -9.91
N TYR A 254 -28.41 -20.18 -8.63
CA TYR A 254 -28.13 -21.42 -7.92
C TYR A 254 -28.93 -22.63 -8.42
N GLU A 255 -30.17 -22.41 -8.85
CA GLU A 255 -31.04 -23.44 -9.41
C GLU A 255 -30.64 -23.79 -10.85
N GLU A 256 -30.24 -22.79 -11.64
CA GLU A 256 -29.82 -22.97 -13.03
C GLU A 256 -28.46 -23.67 -13.16
N ASP A 257 -27.52 -23.37 -12.27
CA ASP A 257 -26.24 -24.07 -12.17
C ASP A 257 -25.97 -24.52 -10.73
N PRO A 258 -26.23 -25.79 -10.39
CA PRO A 258 -25.98 -26.32 -9.06
C PRO A 258 -24.52 -26.25 -8.60
N ASN A 259 -23.55 -26.09 -9.51
CA ASN A 259 -22.13 -26.01 -9.20
C ASN A 259 -21.60 -24.57 -9.14
N ILE A 260 -22.41 -23.57 -9.47
CA ILE A 260 -21.99 -22.17 -9.38
C ILE A 260 -21.69 -21.80 -7.94
N ILE A 261 -20.67 -20.98 -7.77
CA ILE A 261 -20.28 -20.38 -6.49
C ILE A 261 -20.33 -18.86 -6.60
N ASP A 262 -20.48 -18.19 -5.47
CA ASP A 262 -20.79 -16.76 -5.35
C ASP A 262 -19.89 -15.87 -6.21
N GLN A 263 -18.58 -16.16 -6.25
CA GLN A 263 -17.62 -15.35 -6.98
C GLN A 263 -17.91 -15.28 -8.49
N TYR A 264 -18.65 -16.25 -9.04
CA TYR A 264 -18.96 -16.37 -10.47
C TYR A 264 -20.41 -16.12 -10.83
N LEU A 265 -21.24 -15.62 -9.91
CA LEU A 265 -22.61 -15.22 -10.23
C LEU A 265 -22.61 -14.16 -11.34
N ASP A 266 -23.54 -14.29 -12.28
CA ASP A 266 -23.70 -13.31 -13.36
C ASP A 266 -24.26 -11.98 -12.83
N ALA A 267 -24.10 -10.93 -13.64
CA ALA A 267 -24.65 -9.62 -13.32
C ALA A 267 -26.19 -9.65 -13.29
N PHE A 268 -26.77 -9.03 -12.26
CA PHE A 268 -28.22 -8.88 -12.12
C PHE A 268 -28.61 -7.43 -11.84
N VAL A 269 -29.84 -7.08 -12.21
CA VAL A 269 -30.46 -5.77 -11.98
C VAL A 269 -31.82 -5.98 -11.32
N VAL A 270 -32.08 -5.25 -10.24
CA VAL A 270 -33.37 -5.23 -9.56
C VAL A 270 -34.28 -4.20 -10.23
N VAL A 271 -35.52 -4.60 -10.52
CA VAL A 271 -36.51 -3.79 -11.22
C VAL A 271 -37.80 -3.63 -10.43
N ASP A 272 -38.51 -2.53 -10.67
CA ASP A 272 -39.83 -2.29 -10.09
C ASP A 272 -40.93 -3.12 -10.79
N ASP A 273 -42.18 -2.90 -10.41
CA ASP A 273 -43.34 -3.59 -10.98
C ASP A 273 -43.57 -3.31 -12.47
N ASN A 274 -42.99 -2.23 -13.01
CA ASN A 274 -43.02 -1.87 -14.44
C ASN A 274 -41.79 -2.38 -15.20
N ASP A 275 -40.95 -3.21 -14.57
CA ASP A 275 -39.68 -3.72 -15.07
C ASP A 275 -38.62 -2.63 -15.35
N GLU A 276 -38.71 -1.49 -14.68
CA GLU A 276 -37.71 -0.42 -14.74
C GLU A 276 -36.62 -0.60 -13.66
N PRO A 277 -35.33 -0.43 -14.00
CA PRO A 277 -34.24 -0.53 -13.02
C PRO A 277 -34.39 0.48 -11.88
N ILE A 278 -34.40 0.00 -10.63
CA ILE A 278 -34.72 0.85 -9.48
C ILE A 278 -33.59 1.77 -9.02
N GLY A 279 -32.36 1.60 -9.54
CA GLY A 279 -31.18 2.26 -9.02
C GLY A 279 -30.04 2.44 -10.02
N LYS A 280 -30.34 2.89 -11.25
CA LYS A 280 -29.31 3.42 -12.16
C LYS A 280 -28.57 4.59 -11.50
N ILE A 281 -27.28 4.70 -11.78
CA ILE A 281 -26.46 5.84 -11.37
C ILE A 281 -26.61 6.96 -12.41
N VAL A 282 -27.09 8.13 -11.97
CA VAL A 282 -27.40 9.29 -12.82
C VAL A 282 -26.70 10.56 -12.35
N ASN A 283 -26.87 11.65 -13.09
CA ASN A 283 -26.26 12.94 -12.73
C ASN A 283 -26.80 13.44 -11.38
N GLY A 284 -25.91 13.97 -10.55
CA GLY A 284 -26.24 14.48 -9.21
C GLY A 284 -26.13 13.44 -8.10
N ASP A 285 -25.95 12.17 -8.43
CA ASP A 285 -25.76 11.11 -7.45
C ASP A 285 -24.36 11.16 -6.80
N SER A 286 -24.21 10.46 -5.67
CA SER A 286 -22.92 10.17 -5.04
C SER A 286 -22.68 8.67 -5.06
N VAL A 287 -21.46 8.24 -5.38
CA VAL A 287 -21.05 6.84 -5.47
C VAL A 287 -19.89 6.59 -4.53
N ILE A 288 -20.07 5.67 -3.59
CA ILE A 288 -19.06 5.26 -2.61
C ILE A 288 -18.65 3.82 -2.93
N MET A 289 -17.39 3.65 -3.32
CA MET A 289 -16.76 2.33 -3.38
C MET A 289 -16.29 1.96 -1.98
N PHE A 290 -17.05 1.12 -1.27
CA PHE A 290 -16.80 0.86 0.15
C PHE A 290 -15.71 -0.20 0.39
N ASN A 291 -15.07 -0.70 -0.67
CA ASN A 291 -13.84 -1.47 -0.53
C ASN A 291 -12.72 -0.55 -0.03
N PHE A 292 -11.99 -0.98 1.00
CA PHE A 292 -10.79 -0.29 1.51
C PHE A 292 -9.49 -0.78 0.86
N ARG A 293 -9.50 -1.94 0.19
CA ARG A 293 -8.34 -2.46 -0.56
C ARG A 293 -8.42 -2.08 -2.03
N GLY A 294 -7.34 -1.49 -2.54
CA GLY A 294 -7.31 -0.82 -3.85
C GLY A 294 -7.20 -1.70 -5.09
N ASP A 295 -6.51 -2.85 -5.03
CA ASP A 295 -6.14 -3.64 -6.24
C ASP A 295 -7.32 -3.97 -7.16
N ARG A 296 -8.51 -4.22 -6.59
CA ARG A 296 -9.77 -4.50 -7.34
C ARG A 296 -10.76 -3.34 -7.39
N ALA A 297 -10.37 -2.17 -6.92
CA ALA A 297 -11.20 -0.98 -6.87
C ALA A 297 -10.72 0.12 -7.85
N ILE A 298 -9.43 0.10 -8.23
CA ILE A 298 -8.82 1.06 -9.15
C ILE A 298 -9.55 1.12 -10.49
N GLU A 299 -9.83 -0.02 -11.13
CA GLU A 299 -10.36 -0.02 -12.50
C GLU A 299 -11.77 0.58 -12.61
N LEU A 300 -12.65 0.28 -11.66
CA LEU A 300 -13.95 0.96 -11.57
C LEU A 300 -13.78 2.45 -11.24
N SER A 301 -12.85 2.80 -10.35
CA SER A 301 -12.55 4.20 -10.02
C SER A 301 -12.13 4.99 -11.25
N ARG A 302 -11.24 4.41 -12.09
CA ARG A 302 -10.83 4.98 -13.38
C ARG A 302 -12.03 5.20 -14.31
N ALA A 303 -12.94 4.24 -14.41
CA ALA A 303 -14.14 4.38 -15.25
C ALA A 303 -15.03 5.58 -14.84
N PHE A 304 -15.10 5.89 -13.53
CA PHE A 304 -15.82 7.06 -12.99
C PHE A 304 -15.03 8.38 -13.06
N GLU A 305 -13.71 8.37 -12.94
CA GLU A 305 -12.93 9.61 -12.79
C GLU A 305 -12.21 10.08 -14.07
N GLU A 306 -11.88 9.17 -14.98
CA GLU A 306 -11.14 9.50 -16.20
C GLU A 306 -12.08 10.08 -17.26
N LYS A 307 -11.85 11.33 -17.66
CA LYS A 307 -12.60 11.95 -18.77
C LYS A 307 -12.34 11.24 -20.09
N ASP A 308 -11.07 10.95 -20.37
CA ASP A 308 -10.61 10.31 -21.62
C ASP A 308 -10.45 8.78 -21.50
N PHE A 309 -11.40 8.13 -20.82
CA PHE A 309 -11.43 6.67 -20.64
C PHE A 309 -11.64 5.91 -21.95
N LYS A 310 -10.84 4.88 -22.21
CA LYS A 310 -10.82 4.14 -23.50
C LYS A 310 -10.95 2.62 -23.40
N GLU A 311 -11.01 2.07 -22.19
CA GLU A 311 -10.94 0.62 -21.99
C GLU A 311 -12.24 -0.10 -22.39
N PHE A 312 -13.37 0.62 -22.35
CA PHE A 312 -14.64 0.22 -22.95
C PHE A 312 -15.54 1.45 -23.22
N ASP A 313 -16.55 1.28 -24.09
CA ASP A 313 -17.58 2.30 -24.30
C ASP A 313 -18.52 2.37 -23.09
N ARG A 314 -18.45 3.48 -22.35
CA ARG A 314 -19.29 3.73 -21.18
C ARG A 314 -20.76 3.95 -21.55
N VAL A 315 -21.07 4.32 -22.80
CA VAL A 315 -22.40 4.72 -23.31
C VAL A 315 -22.95 6.00 -22.67
N TYR A 316 -22.88 6.11 -21.34
CA TYR A 316 -23.31 7.24 -20.54
C TYR A 316 -22.28 7.47 -19.43
N TYR A 317 -21.83 8.70 -19.27
CA TYR A 317 -20.86 9.09 -18.24
C TYR A 317 -21.52 10.10 -17.29
N PRO A 318 -22.01 9.65 -16.11
CA PRO A 318 -22.75 10.53 -15.21
C PRO A 318 -21.83 11.48 -14.43
N ASP A 319 -22.30 12.71 -14.19
CA ASP A 319 -21.70 13.65 -13.25
C ASP A 319 -22.08 13.25 -11.82
N VAL A 320 -21.16 12.55 -11.15
CA VAL A 320 -21.33 12.05 -9.78
C VAL A 320 -20.22 12.53 -8.86
N LEU A 321 -20.49 12.57 -7.55
CA LEU A 321 -19.42 12.55 -6.55
C LEU A 321 -18.95 11.10 -6.38
N TYR A 322 -17.83 10.75 -6.99
CA TYR A 322 -17.20 9.45 -6.73
C TYR A 322 -16.23 9.55 -5.55
N ALA A 323 -16.29 8.60 -4.63
CA ALA A 323 -15.36 8.46 -3.52
C ALA A 323 -15.03 7.00 -3.22
N GLY A 324 -13.78 6.73 -2.87
CA GLY A 324 -13.35 5.47 -2.28
C GLY A 324 -13.50 5.46 -0.77
N MET A 325 -13.52 4.28 -0.14
CA MET A 325 -13.34 4.17 1.31
C MET A 325 -11.95 4.69 1.72
N MET A 326 -10.91 4.34 0.95
CA MET A 326 -9.53 4.76 1.11
C MET A 326 -8.95 5.18 -0.25
N GLU A 327 -7.76 5.77 -0.24
CA GLU A 327 -6.94 5.91 -1.44
C GLU A 327 -6.45 4.52 -1.89
N TYR A 328 -6.60 4.21 -3.17
CA TYR A 328 -6.29 2.91 -3.76
C TYR A 328 -4.93 2.88 -4.45
N ASP A 329 -4.51 4.01 -5.01
CA ASP A 329 -3.20 4.21 -5.62
C ASP A 329 -2.70 5.59 -5.18
N GLY A 330 -1.69 5.62 -4.31
CA GLY A 330 -1.12 6.84 -3.77
C GLY A 330 -0.26 7.61 -4.76
N ASP A 331 0.29 6.95 -5.78
CA ASP A 331 1.13 7.57 -6.80
C ASP A 331 0.26 8.25 -7.87
N LEU A 332 -0.82 7.60 -8.27
CA LEU A 332 -1.78 8.10 -9.26
C LEU A 332 -2.92 8.93 -8.62
N HIS A 333 -2.98 8.99 -7.30
CA HIS A 333 -4.05 9.60 -6.51
C HIS A 333 -5.45 9.12 -6.93
N ILE A 334 -5.63 7.80 -6.95
CA ILE A 334 -6.88 7.14 -7.31
C ILE A 334 -7.52 6.54 -6.06
N PRO A 335 -8.81 6.80 -5.78
CA PRO A 335 -9.61 7.87 -6.36
C PRO A 335 -9.17 9.22 -5.82
N LYS A 336 -9.56 10.31 -6.49
CA LYS A 336 -9.23 11.68 -6.04
C LYS A 336 -9.86 12.03 -4.70
N ASN A 337 -11.01 11.41 -4.41
CA ASN A 337 -11.75 11.59 -3.17
C ASN A 337 -11.84 10.27 -2.41
N TYR A 338 -11.54 10.29 -1.12
CA TYR A 338 -11.69 9.12 -0.26
C TYR A 338 -12.08 9.50 1.17
N LEU A 339 -12.85 8.62 1.83
CA LEU A 339 -13.50 8.92 3.10
C LEU A 339 -12.57 8.76 4.32
N VAL A 340 -11.68 7.78 4.28
CA VAL A 340 -10.76 7.47 5.37
C VAL A 340 -9.35 7.85 4.94
N PHE A 341 -8.87 8.97 5.49
CA PHE A 341 -7.49 9.38 5.32
C PHE A 341 -6.55 8.40 6.02
N PRO A 342 -5.37 8.12 5.45
CA PRO A 342 -4.29 7.45 6.16
C PRO A 342 -4.11 8.05 7.55
N SER A 343 -3.73 7.21 8.54
CA SER A 343 -3.45 7.71 9.89
C SER A 343 -2.47 8.88 9.81
N ALA A 344 -2.70 9.95 10.57
CA ALA A 344 -1.67 10.97 10.77
C ALA A 344 -0.51 10.27 11.50
N ILE A 345 0.53 9.92 10.76
CA ILE A 345 1.74 9.32 11.29
C ILE A 345 2.50 10.48 11.94
N ASP A 346 2.32 10.62 13.24
CA ASP A 346 2.89 11.69 14.05
C ASP A 346 4.18 11.21 14.74
N ARG A 347 4.94 12.13 15.33
CA ARG A 347 6.11 11.81 16.18
C ARG A 347 7.09 10.87 15.46
N THR A 348 7.31 11.14 14.19
CA THR A 348 8.31 10.47 13.34
C THR A 348 9.73 10.81 13.79
N ILE A 349 10.70 10.04 13.33
CA ILE A 349 12.09 10.23 13.73
C ILE A 349 12.58 11.62 13.33
N SER A 350 12.19 12.07 12.14
CA SER A 350 12.54 13.40 11.63
C SER A 350 11.95 14.52 12.49
N GLU A 351 10.74 14.35 13.06
CA GLU A 351 10.16 15.34 13.98
C GLU A 351 10.96 15.46 15.29
N TYR A 352 11.39 14.33 15.86
CA TYR A 352 12.25 14.33 17.04
C TYR A 352 13.63 14.92 16.75
N LEU A 353 14.24 14.55 15.63
CA LEU A 353 15.56 15.05 15.24
C LEU A 353 15.55 16.55 14.93
N CYS A 354 14.49 17.06 14.30
CA CYS A 354 14.30 18.50 14.11
C CYS A 354 14.13 19.23 15.46
N ALA A 355 13.36 18.65 16.39
CA ALA A 355 13.20 19.22 17.74
C ALA A 355 14.52 19.34 18.50
N GLU A 356 15.46 18.40 18.26
CA GLU A 356 16.82 18.42 18.80
C GLU A 356 17.84 19.14 17.91
N LYS A 357 17.38 19.85 16.86
CA LYS A 357 18.21 20.65 15.95
C LYS A 357 19.28 19.85 15.19
N VAL A 358 19.01 18.57 14.93
CA VAL A 358 19.92 17.71 14.17
C VAL A 358 19.72 17.98 12.68
N THR A 359 20.77 18.46 12.00
CA THR A 359 20.71 18.77 10.56
C THR A 359 20.73 17.51 9.71
N SER A 360 19.88 17.47 8.67
CA SER A 360 19.67 16.30 7.83
C SER A 360 19.59 16.59 6.34
N PHE A 361 19.86 15.58 5.51
CA PHE A 361 19.45 15.59 4.10
C PHE A 361 18.69 14.31 3.72
N ALA A 362 17.84 14.41 2.70
CA ALA A 362 17.20 13.27 2.04
C ALA A 362 17.47 13.35 0.53
N ILE A 363 17.81 12.23 -0.10
CA ILE A 363 18.08 12.20 -1.55
C ILE A 363 17.60 10.90 -2.19
N SER A 364 16.95 11.05 -3.34
CA SER A 364 16.68 9.95 -4.26
C SER A 364 16.34 10.52 -5.65
N GLU A 365 16.02 9.64 -6.58
CA GLU A 365 15.45 10.03 -7.86
C GLU A 365 13.93 10.18 -7.81
N THR A 366 13.32 10.80 -8.84
CA THR A 366 11.88 11.09 -8.90
C THR A 366 11.00 9.92 -8.44
N GLN A 367 11.31 8.68 -8.84
CA GLN A 367 10.52 7.50 -8.49
C GLN A 367 10.46 7.23 -6.97
N LYS A 368 11.52 7.53 -6.22
CA LYS A 368 11.59 7.27 -4.77
C LYS A 368 11.83 8.51 -3.93
N TYR A 369 11.77 9.71 -4.52
CA TYR A 369 11.89 10.99 -3.82
C TYR A 369 10.78 11.17 -2.77
N GLY A 370 9.52 10.88 -3.13
CA GLY A 370 8.40 10.91 -2.18
C GLY A 370 8.58 9.91 -1.03
N HIS A 371 9.22 8.77 -1.29
CA HIS A 371 9.46 7.72 -0.30
C HIS A 371 10.41 8.16 0.81
N VAL A 372 11.55 8.77 0.45
CA VAL A 372 12.49 9.32 1.43
C VAL A 372 12.08 10.68 2.02
N THR A 373 10.96 11.26 1.60
CA THR A 373 10.47 12.55 2.11
C THR A 373 9.07 12.43 2.69
N TYR A 374 8.05 12.37 1.85
CA TYR A 374 6.64 12.28 2.19
C TYR A 374 6.31 11.07 3.07
N PHE A 375 6.57 9.85 2.61
CA PHE A 375 6.23 8.63 3.36
C PHE A 375 7.14 8.48 4.60
N TRP A 376 8.45 8.72 4.47
CA TRP A 376 9.34 8.73 5.64
C TRP A 376 8.87 9.66 6.77
N ASN A 377 8.29 10.82 6.42
CA ASN A 377 7.75 11.78 7.37
C ASN A 377 6.27 11.55 7.70
N GLY A 378 5.74 10.36 7.45
CA GLY A 378 4.40 9.99 7.85
C GLY A 378 3.30 10.56 6.95
N ASN A 379 3.47 10.41 5.64
CA ASN A 379 2.59 10.97 4.62
C ASN A 379 2.45 12.51 4.75
N ARG A 380 3.57 13.18 5.09
CA ARG A 380 3.62 14.65 5.26
C ARG A 380 4.46 15.28 4.17
N SER A 381 3.83 16.12 3.35
CA SER A 381 4.52 16.88 2.31
C SER A 381 5.28 18.08 2.89
N GLY A 382 6.34 18.48 2.18
CA GLY A 382 7.22 19.58 2.60
C GLY A 382 8.17 19.21 3.74
N TYR A 383 8.95 20.19 4.18
CA TYR A 383 9.89 20.04 5.27
C TYR A 383 9.19 19.97 6.63
N ILE A 384 9.75 19.20 7.55
CA ILE A 384 9.37 19.32 8.97
C ILE A 384 9.92 20.64 9.52
N ASP A 385 11.21 20.90 9.28
CA ASP A 385 11.88 22.18 9.52
C ASP A 385 12.89 22.46 8.39
N GLU A 386 12.57 23.43 7.53
CA GLU A 386 13.38 23.79 6.36
C GLU A 386 14.77 24.35 6.72
N SER A 387 14.97 24.82 7.96
CA SER A 387 16.27 25.29 8.44
C SER A 387 17.22 24.16 8.83
N LEU A 388 16.69 22.95 9.05
CA LEU A 388 17.43 21.78 9.51
C LEU A 388 17.51 20.67 8.45
N GLU A 389 16.51 20.57 7.58
CA GLU A 389 16.43 19.52 6.56
C GLU A 389 16.61 20.09 5.14
N LYS A 390 17.23 19.30 4.25
CA LYS A 390 17.29 19.58 2.81
C LYS A 390 16.99 18.34 1.98
N TYR A 391 16.07 18.46 1.03
CA TYR A 391 15.66 17.34 0.16
C TYR A 391 16.20 17.56 -1.25
N PHE A 392 16.71 16.51 -1.86
CA PHE A 392 17.31 16.54 -3.18
C PHE A 392 16.63 15.49 -4.07
N GLU A 393 16.01 15.95 -5.15
CA GLU A 393 15.45 15.10 -6.20
C GLU A 393 16.41 15.07 -7.39
N ILE A 394 16.80 13.87 -7.80
CA ILE A 394 17.46 13.66 -9.09
C ILE A 394 16.40 13.25 -10.13
N PRO A 395 16.18 14.00 -11.21
CA PRO A 395 15.14 13.64 -12.18
C PRO A 395 15.36 12.24 -12.77
N SER A 396 14.39 11.33 -12.62
CA SER A 396 14.45 10.00 -13.23
C SER A 396 14.34 10.08 -14.76
N ASP A 397 14.88 9.08 -15.44
CA ASP A 397 14.68 8.94 -16.89
C ASP A 397 13.23 8.55 -17.20
N LYS A 398 12.66 9.11 -18.27
CA LYS A 398 11.30 8.80 -18.74
C LYS A 398 11.32 7.62 -19.71
N ILE A 399 11.77 6.47 -19.24
CA ILE A 399 11.92 5.22 -20.01
C ILE A 399 11.54 4.02 -19.15
N GLU A 400 11.24 2.89 -19.79
CA GLU A 400 11.18 1.60 -19.10
C GLU A 400 12.57 1.30 -18.50
N PHE A 401 12.60 1.04 -17.19
CA PHE A 401 13.86 1.02 -16.43
C PHE A 401 14.75 -0.18 -16.75
N ASP A 402 14.22 -1.26 -17.32
CA ASP A 402 15.04 -2.38 -17.80
C ASP A 402 15.94 -2.00 -18.98
N LYS A 403 15.59 -0.95 -19.73
CA LYS A 403 16.43 -0.39 -20.80
C LYS A 403 17.57 0.47 -20.26
N ALA A 404 17.48 0.92 -19.02
CA ALA A 404 18.53 1.67 -18.32
C ALA A 404 18.58 1.28 -16.82
N PRO A 405 19.02 0.05 -16.50
CA PRO A 405 18.93 -0.50 -15.14
C PRO A 405 19.82 0.22 -14.11
N LYS A 406 20.75 1.06 -14.60
CA LYS A 406 21.56 1.96 -13.77
C LYS A 406 20.74 3.08 -13.14
N MET A 407 19.63 3.47 -13.78
CA MET A 407 18.78 4.60 -13.41
C MET A 407 19.64 5.81 -13.03
N LYS A 408 19.39 6.46 -11.88
CA LYS A 408 20.18 7.59 -11.38
C LYS A 408 21.09 7.25 -10.21
N ALA A 409 21.42 5.97 -10.01
CA ALA A 409 22.21 5.54 -8.85
C ALA A 409 23.57 6.25 -8.75
N TYR A 410 24.26 6.45 -9.88
CA TYR A 410 25.56 7.14 -9.89
C TYR A 410 25.42 8.63 -9.55
N GLU A 411 24.43 9.32 -10.12
CA GLU A 411 24.17 10.73 -9.85
C GLU A 411 23.75 10.97 -8.39
N ILE A 412 22.90 10.10 -7.84
CA ILE A 412 22.53 10.08 -6.42
C ILE A 412 23.79 9.88 -5.56
N THR A 413 24.66 8.94 -5.94
CA THR A 413 25.91 8.65 -5.21
C THR A 413 26.83 9.87 -5.19
N GLU A 414 27.13 10.47 -6.34
CA GLU A 414 28.00 11.64 -6.42
C GLU A 414 27.45 12.82 -5.62
N LYS A 415 26.13 13.06 -5.69
CA LYS A 415 25.52 14.13 -4.91
C LYS A 415 25.55 13.83 -3.41
N THR A 416 25.34 12.57 -3.01
CA THR A 416 25.43 12.15 -1.61
C THR A 416 26.85 12.35 -1.06
N ILE A 417 27.88 12.03 -1.85
CA ILE A 417 29.29 12.28 -1.49
C ILE A 417 29.55 13.77 -1.28
N GLU A 418 29.05 14.64 -2.16
CA GLU A 418 29.13 16.10 -1.99
C GLU A 418 28.49 16.55 -0.66
N LEU A 419 27.29 16.05 -0.37
CA LEU A 419 26.54 16.41 0.85
C LEU A 419 27.28 15.95 2.12
N LEU A 420 27.80 14.73 2.13
CA LEU A 420 28.60 14.21 3.25
C LEU A 420 29.87 15.04 3.48
N ARG A 421 30.64 15.32 2.41
CA ARG A 421 31.88 16.10 2.49
C ARG A 421 31.67 17.57 2.82
N SER A 422 30.45 18.09 2.65
CA SER A 422 30.12 19.46 3.04
C SER A 422 30.19 19.69 4.56
N ASN A 423 30.11 18.61 5.36
CA ASN A 423 30.06 18.63 6.82
C ASN A 423 28.93 19.52 7.41
N LYS A 424 27.88 19.80 6.62
CA LYS A 424 26.72 20.59 7.05
C LYS A 424 25.64 19.76 7.74
N PHE A 425 25.64 18.45 7.51
CA PHE A 425 24.57 17.54 7.94
C PHE A 425 25.14 16.51 8.90
N LYS A 426 24.48 16.32 10.05
CA LYS A 426 24.87 15.29 11.02
C LYS A 426 24.37 13.91 10.61
N TRP A 427 23.27 13.85 9.85
CA TRP A 427 22.82 12.60 9.25
C TRP A 427 22.20 12.81 7.86
N GLY A 428 22.04 11.73 7.12
CA GLY A 428 21.35 11.76 5.83
C GLY A 428 20.71 10.43 5.50
N ARG A 429 19.70 10.47 4.63
CA ARG A 429 19.03 9.28 4.11
C ARG A 429 19.03 9.27 2.59
N VAL A 430 19.30 8.11 2.00
CA VAL A 430 19.35 7.89 0.56
C VAL A 430 18.55 6.65 0.18
N ASN A 431 17.83 6.70 -0.92
CA ASN A 431 17.16 5.54 -1.52
C ASN A 431 17.69 5.32 -2.94
N PHE A 432 18.10 4.09 -3.22
CA PHE A 432 18.37 3.59 -4.57
C PHE A 432 17.18 2.78 -5.08
N ALA A 433 16.49 3.31 -6.09
CA ALA A 433 15.25 2.76 -6.64
C ALA A 433 15.44 1.49 -7.50
N ASN A 434 16.68 1.16 -7.83
CA ASN A 434 17.05 0.23 -8.90
C ASN A 434 16.46 -1.17 -8.75
N GLY A 435 16.59 -1.80 -7.57
CA GLY A 435 16.15 -3.18 -7.35
C GLY A 435 14.65 -3.33 -7.59
N ASP A 436 13.87 -2.39 -7.07
CA ASP A 436 12.42 -2.37 -7.20
C ASP A 436 11.93 -2.00 -8.61
N MET A 437 12.34 -0.82 -9.09
CA MET A 437 11.83 -0.29 -10.37
C MET A 437 12.21 -1.16 -11.55
N VAL A 438 13.39 -1.80 -11.53
CA VAL A 438 13.80 -2.77 -12.55
C VAL A 438 13.18 -4.14 -12.28
N GLY A 439 13.04 -4.54 -11.01
CA GLY A 439 12.32 -5.77 -10.61
C GLY A 439 10.89 -5.84 -11.16
N HIS A 440 10.17 -4.72 -11.11
CA HIS A 440 8.81 -4.58 -11.67
C HIS A 440 8.71 -4.85 -13.17
N THR A 441 9.80 -4.77 -13.92
CA THR A 441 9.80 -5.10 -15.35
C THR A 441 9.78 -6.61 -15.61
N GLY A 442 10.14 -7.42 -14.59
CA GLY A 442 10.31 -8.86 -14.73
C GLY A 442 11.53 -9.29 -15.56
N ASN A 443 12.35 -8.33 -16.01
CA ASN A 443 13.55 -8.57 -16.78
C ASN A 443 14.71 -8.97 -15.84
N PHE A 444 14.95 -10.27 -15.73
CA PHE A 444 15.96 -10.85 -14.83
C PHE A 444 17.37 -10.29 -15.06
N ASP A 445 17.84 -10.22 -16.31
CA ASP A 445 19.21 -9.78 -16.60
C ASP A 445 19.38 -8.28 -16.30
N ALA A 446 18.34 -7.47 -16.56
CA ALA A 446 18.35 -6.07 -16.18
C ALA A 446 18.34 -5.90 -14.65
N ALA A 447 17.57 -6.70 -13.92
CA ALA A 447 17.54 -6.68 -12.45
C ALA A 447 18.89 -7.07 -11.85
N VAL A 448 19.62 -8.02 -12.46
CA VAL A 448 21.01 -8.33 -12.06
C VAL A 448 21.91 -7.11 -12.20
N ILE A 449 21.87 -6.43 -13.35
CA ILE A 449 22.66 -5.20 -13.55
C ILE A 449 22.26 -4.12 -12.53
N ALA A 450 20.97 -3.98 -12.25
CA ALA A 450 20.43 -3.01 -11.29
C ALA A 450 21.01 -3.22 -9.89
N VAL A 451 21.03 -4.48 -9.40
CA VAL A 451 21.60 -4.83 -8.10
C VAL A 451 23.12 -4.64 -8.06
N GLU A 452 23.86 -5.04 -9.12
CA GLU A 452 25.31 -4.81 -9.21
C GLU A 452 25.68 -3.32 -9.16
N VAL A 453 24.86 -2.46 -9.78
CA VAL A 453 25.04 -1.00 -9.73
C VAL A 453 24.82 -0.45 -8.32
N VAL A 454 23.80 -0.95 -7.60
CA VAL A 454 23.57 -0.58 -6.20
C VAL A 454 24.75 -1.00 -5.33
N ASP A 455 25.28 -2.21 -5.48
CA ASP A 455 26.49 -2.67 -4.75
C ASP A 455 27.67 -1.71 -4.95
N GLU A 456 27.96 -1.35 -6.20
CA GLU A 456 29.05 -0.43 -6.52
C GLU A 456 28.86 0.95 -5.86
N CYS A 457 27.64 1.48 -5.92
CA CYS A 457 27.26 2.77 -5.35
C CYS A 457 27.36 2.76 -3.82
N VAL A 458 26.85 1.72 -3.16
CA VAL A 458 27.02 1.51 -1.71
C VAL A 458 28.50 1.47 -1.37
N GLY A 459 29.32 0.70 -2.11
CA GLY A 459 30.76 0.60 -1.87
C GLY A 459 31.49 1.94 -1.99
N LYS A 460 31.07 2.82 -2.90
CA LYS A 460 31.59 4.20 -3.01
C LYS A 460 31.21 5.05 -1.80
N LEU A 461 29.96 4.96 -1.34
CA LEU A 461 29.49 5.70 -0.16
C LEU A 461 30.20 5.25 1.12
N LEU A 462 30.38 3.94 1.33
CA LEU A 462 31.07 3.43 2.52
C LEU A 462 32.52 3.92 2.63
N LYS A 463 33.24 4.04 1.51
CA LYS A 463 34.60 4.62 1.52
C LYS A 463 34.59 6.05 2.04
N VAL A 464 33.61 6.85 1.66
CA VAL A 464 33.47 8.24 2.14
C VAL A 464 33.06 8.27 3.61
N ILE A 465 32.23 7.32 4.06
CA ILE A 465 31.88 7.17 5.47
C ILE A 465 33.13 6.86 6.31
N ASP A 466 34.01 5.98 5.84
CA ASP A 466 35.30 5.70 6.49
C ASP A 466 36.20 6.94 6.56
N GLU A 467 36.33 7.67 5.44
CA GLU A 467 37.11 8.91 5.37
C GLU A 467 36.65 9.96 6.39
N LEU A 468 35.35 9.98 6.72
CA LEU A 468 34.74 10.94 7.62
C LEU A 468 34.57 10.42 9.05
N GLU A 469 35.10 9.24 9.39
CA GLU A 469 34.90 8.55 10.68
C GLU A 469 33.39 8.45 11.05
N GLY A 470 32.55 8.23 10.04
CA GLY A 470 31.10 8.14 10.16
C GLY A 470 30.58 6.73 10.35
N ILE A 471 29.25 6.59 10.37
CA ILE A 471 28.52 5.32 10.46
C ILE A 471 27.57 5.24 9.26
N ALA A 472 27.39 4.05 8.69
CA ALA A 472 26.31 3.79 7.74
C ALA A 472 25.39 2.69 8.24
N ILE A 473 24.10 2.82 7.91
CA ILE A 473 23.12 1.75 8.01
C ILE A 473 22.70 1.40 6.60
N VAL A 474 22.72 0.11 6.25
CA VAL A 474 22.29 -0.38 4.93
C VAL A 474 21.15 -1.36 5.12
N THR A 475 20.01 -1.09 4.50
CA THR A 475 18.81 -1.93 4.57
C THR A 475 17.96 -1.80 3.30
N ALA A 476 16.79 -2.43 3.29
CA ALA A 476 15.76 -2.25 2.26
C ALA A 476 14.40 -2.07 2.96
N ASP A 477 13.41 -1.58 2.22
CA ASP A 477 12.05 -1.36 2.67
C ASP A 477 11.11 -2.55 2.38
N HIS A 478 11.43 -3.35 1.37
CA HIS A 478 10.82 -4.65 1.06
C HIS A 478 11.69 -5.44 0.05
N GLY A 479 11.23 -6.62 -0.35
CA GLY A 479 11.82 -7.41 -1.44
C GLY A 479 11.09 -7.23 -2.78
N ASN A 480 11.81 -7.42 -3.88
CA ASN A 480 11.33 -7.47 -5.27
C ASN A 480 12.31 -8.28 -6.14
N ALA A 481 13.52 -7.76 -6.37
CA ALA A 481 14.55 -8.36 -7.24
C ALA A 481 15.04 -9.74 -6.76
N ASP A 482 14.75 -10.09 -5.51
CA ASP A 482 15.03 -11.38 -4.89
C ASP A 482 14.12 -12.53 -5.37
N GLU A 483 13.09 -12.25 -6.16
CA GLU A 483 12.26 -13.28 -6.82
C GLU A 483 11.64 -12.76 -8.14
N MET A 484 12.29 -13.07 -9.27
CA MET A 484 11.88 -12.55 -10.59
C MET A 484 10.95 -13.48 -11.38
N PHE A 485 10.75 -14.74 -10.93
CA PHE A 485 9.78 -15.65 -11.54
C PHE A 485 9.31 -16.73 -10.57
N ILE A 486 8.22 -17.41 -10.93
CA ILE A 486 7.76 -18.64 -10.28
C ILE A 486 7.60 -19.75 -11.31
N ILE A 487 7.65 -21.02 -10.87
CA ILE A 487 7.24 -22.15 -11.71
C ILE A 487 5.79 -22.50 -11.39
N LYS A 488 4.92 -22.40 -12.40
CA LYS A 488 3.52 -22.76 -12.33
C LYS A 488 3.11 -23.64 -13.51
N ASN A 489 2.48 -24.77 -13.22
CA ASN A 489 2.21 -25.90 -14.11
C ASN A 489 3.44 -26.30 -14.95
N GLY A 490 4.62 -26.35 -14.32
CA GLY A 490 5.89 -26.63 -15.01
C GLY A 490 6.35 -25.56 -16.00
N LYS A 491 5.76 -24.36 -15.99
CA LYS A 491 6.14 -23.22 -16.83
C LYS A 491 6.65 -22.06 -15.99
N LYS A 492 7.64 -21.34 -16.51
CA LYS A 492 8.13 -20.08 -15.94
C LYS A 492 7.07 -18.99 -16.14
N GLU A 493 6.57 -18.44 -15.04
CA GLU A 493 5.72 -17.25 -15.00
C GLU A 493 6.55 -16.10 -14.43
N ILE A 494 6.67 -15.01 -15.19
CA ILE A 494 7.42 -13.82 -14.78
C ILE A 494 6.72 -13.20 -13.57
N LYS A 495 7.49 -12.88 -12.54
CA LYS A 495 7.00 -12.15 -11.37
C LYS A 495 7.47 -10.72 -11.46
N THR A 496 6.51 -9.80 -11.39
CA THR A 496 6.74 -8.35 -11.44
C THR A 496 6.31 -7.68 -10.13
N SER A 497 5.89 -8.44 -9.12
CA SER A 497 5.41 -7.92 -7.84
C SER A 497 6.48 -8.05 -6.76
N HIS A 498 6.29 -7.35 -5.64
CA HIS A 498 7.11 -7.53 -4.44
C HIS A 498 7.05 -8.96 -3.87
N THR A 499 7.90 -9.22 -2.87
CA THR A 499 8.05 -10.52 -2.22
C THR A 499 7.69 -10.47 -0.73
N LEU A 500 7.56 -11.65 -0.12
CA LEU A 500 7.43 -11.81 1.34
C LEU A 500 8.80 -12.00 2.01
N ASN A 501 9.89 -11.87 1.26
CA ASN A 501 11.22 -12.15 1.79
C ASN A 501 11.63 -11.07 2.80
N PRO A 502 12.40 -11.43 3.84
CA PRO A 502 12.94 -10.45 4.76
C PRO A 502 13.99 -9.57 4.05
N VAL A 503 14.30 -8.42 4.64
CA VAL A 503 15.31 -7.48 4.11
C VAL A 503 16.59 -7.52 4.97
N PRO A 504 17.76 -7.20 4.40
CA PRO A 504 18.98 -7.09 5.18
C PRO A 504 18.95 -5.85 6.08
N PHE A 505 19.64 -5.91 7.22
CA PHE A 505 19.98 -4.73 8.01
C PHE A 505 21.42 -4.87 8.48
N VAL A 506 22.26 -3.89 8.16
CA VAL A 506 23.67 -3.85 8.54
C VAL A 506 24.02 -2.49 9.11
N ILE A 507 24.78 -2.47 10.21
CA ILE A 507 25.49 -1.28 10.66
C ILE A 507 26.95 -1.42 10.24
N TYR A 508 27.40 -0.49 9.40
CA TYR A 508 28.79 -0.33 9.03
C TYR A 508 29.43 0.79 9.86
N ASP A 509 30.27 0.40 10.80
CA ASP A 509 31.07 1.32 11.63
C ASP A 509 32.49 0.75 11.77
N THR A 510 33.46 1.41 11.13
CA THR A 510 34.89 1.04 11.24
C THR A 510 35.55 1.61 12.49
N GLN A 511 34.90 2.54 13.18
CA GLN A 511 35.34 3.09 14.46
C GLN A 511 34.83 2.27 15.66
N TYR A 512 34.00 1.26 15.40
CA TYR A 512 33.45 0.35 16.39
C TYR A 512 34.56 -0.35 17.22
N LYS A 513 34.51 -0.18 18.55
CA LYS A 513 35.44 -0.78 19.54
C LYS A 513 34.72 -1.66 20.56
N GLY A 514 33.47 -2.05 20.31
CA GLY A 514 32.68 -2.87 21.23
C GLY A 514 31.69 -2.08 22.09
N GLU A 515 31.37 -0.82 21.73
CA GLU A 515 30.45 0.04 22.47
C GLU A 515 28.99 -0.42 22.39
N TYR A 516 28.62 -1.23 21.39
CA TYR A 516 27.29 -1.78 21.21
C TYR A 516 27.33 -3.09 20.42
N LYS A 517 26.29 -3.91 20.53
CA LYS A 517 26.16 -5.16 19.74
C LYS A 517 24.73 -5.33 19.27
N MET A 518 24.52 -6.23 18.30
CA MET A 518 23.17 -6.62 17.89
C MET A 518 22.37 -7.15 19.08
N SER A 519 21.15 -6.64 19.22
CA SER A 519 20.20 -7.03 20.27
C SER A 519 19.38 -8.25 19.84
N GLU A 520 18.98 -9.09 20.80
CA GLU A 520 18.11 -10.24 20.57
C GLU A 520 16.63 -9.80 20.52
N VAL A 521 16.27 -9.04 19.48
CA VAL A 521 14.88 -8.65 19.24
C VAL A 521 14.10 -9.87 18.75
N LYS A 522 12.97 -10.20 19.41
CA LYS A 522 12.18 -11.41 19.13
C LYS A 522 11.66 -11.47 17.68
N ASN A 523 11.16 -10.34 17.18
CA ASN A 523 10.58 -10.21 15.84
C ASN A 523 11.13 -8.93 15.20
N PRO A 524 12.38 -8.91 14.74
CA PRO A 524 12.98 -7.70 14.18
C PRO A 524 12.26 -7.34 12.87
N GLY A 525 11.87 -6.07 12.74
CA GLY A 525 11.18 -5.50 11.59
C GLY A 525 11.65 -4.08 11.31
N LEU A 526 11.09 -3.47 10.26
CA LEU A 526 11.48 -2.11 9.84
C LEU A 526 11.29 -1.05 10.92
N THR A 527 10.30 -1.22 11.80
CA THR A 527 10.00 -0.28 12.89
C THR A 527 11.12 -0.18 13.93
N ASN A 528 11.95 -1.21 14.10
CA ASN A 528 13.09 -1.19 15.02
C ASN A 528 14.23 -0.25 14.54
N VAL A 529 14.23 0.12 13.26
CA VAL A 529 15.30 0.92 12.65
C VAL A 529 15.32 2.35 13.21
N ALA A 530 14.15 2.96 13.45
CA ALA A 530 14.09 4.34 13.94
C ALA A 530 14.77 4.49 15.31
N ALA A 531 14.49 3.60 16.25
CA ALA A 531 15.17 3.57 17.55
C ALA A 531 16.68 3.33 17.42
N THR A 532 17.08 2.50 16.45
CA THR A 532 18.49 2.23 16.16
C THR A 532 19.22 3.47 15.63
N ILE A 533 18.57 4.25 14.74
CA ILE A 533 19.11 5.53 14.26
C ILE A 533 19.26 6.52 15.42
N LEU A 534 18.25 6.64 16.30
CA LEU A 534 18.34 7.51 17.48
C LEU A 534 19.54 7.13 18.36
N ASN A 535 19.72 5.83 18.63
CA ASN A 535 20.84 5.32 19.40
C ASN A 535 22.20 5.63 18.77
N LEU A 536 22.35 5.43 17.45
CA LEU A 536 23.60 5.72 16.74
C LEU A 536 23.91 7.22 16.66
N LEU A 537 22.89 8.08 16.81
CA LEU A 537 23.03 9.53 16.97
C LEU A 537 23.27 9.98 18.41
N GLY A 538 23.35 9.05 19.37
CA GLY A 538 23.63 9.34 20.79
C GLY A 538 22.39 9.65 21.62
N PHE A 539 21.19 9.28 21.14
CA PHE A 539 19.93 9.49 21.83
C PHE A 539 19.30 8.17 22.31
N GLU A 540 18.61 8.21 23.44
CA GLU A 540 17.75 7.12 23.87
C GLU A 540 16.57 6.94 22.89
N LYS A 541 15.99 5.74 22.87
CA LYS A 541 14.72 5.53 22.18
C LYS A 541 13.60 6.32 22.87
N VAL A 542 12.57 6.67 22.12
CA VAL A 542 11.33 7.22 22.68
C VAL A 542 10.40 6.09 23.10
N GLU A 543 9.48 6.38 24.02
CA GLU A 543 8.67 5.36 24.72
C GLU A 543 7.81 4.50 23.77
N ASP A 544 7.28 5.12 22.71
CA ASP A 544 6.35 4.48 21.78
C ASP A 544 7.00 3.96 20.49
N TYR A 545 8.34 3.91 20.43
CA TYR A 545 9.06 3.22 19.36
C TYR A 545 9.34 1.78 19.76
N ASP A 546 9.36 0.90 18.76
CA ASP A 546 9.84 -0.46 18.93
C ASP A 546 11.33 -0.47 19.36
N GLU A 547 11.75 -1.56 20.00
CA GLU A 547 13.10 -1.67 20.56
C GLU A 547 14.18 -1.49 19.48
N SER A 548 15.31 -0.92 19.89
CA SER A 548 16.49 -0.80 19.04
C SER A 548 17.06 -2.18 18.68
N LEU A 549 17.62 -2.28 17.48
CA LEU A 549 18.33 -3.47 17.01
C LEU A 549 19.71 -3.62 17.64
N ILE A 550 20.16 -2.64 18.43
CA ILE A 550 21.40 -2.69 19.19
C ILE A 550 21.17 -2.49 20.69
N ASN A 551 22.10 -2.98 21.49
CA ASN A 551 22.23 -2.64 22.90
C ASN A 551 23.69 -2.26 23.22
N PHE A 552 23.86 -1.46 24.27
CA PHE A 552 25.14 -0.90 24.71
C PHE A 552 25.72 -1.64 25.92
#